data_AF-T0Z2D2-F1
#
_entry.id   AF-T0Z2D2-F1
#
_cell.length_a   1.000
_cell.length_b   1.000
_cell.length_c   1.000
_cell.angle_alpha   90.00
_cell.angle_beta   90.00
_cell.angle_gamma   90.00
#
_symmetry.space_group_name_H-M   'P 1'
#
loop_
_entity.id
_entity.type
_entity.pdbx_description
1 polymer ?
#
loop_
_entity_poly.entity_id
_entity_poly.type
_entity_poly.pdbx_seq_one_letter_code
_entity_poly.pdbx_strand_id
1 'polypeptide(L)'
;MILLGYVETIVNNYTTEIATARGIPTPIAPITLRAWYNPNLKSRWFIVPGIVGLLTLVVTLLVTALSVAREREEGTFDQLLVTPLTPFDIILGKVLPGFVIGMVEATGIIILAVLIFHIPLRGSLWALYLG
;
A
#
# COMPACT_ATOMS: atom_id res chain seq x y z
N MET A 1 6.61 17.76 -15.65
CA MET A 1 6.37 18.21 -17.05
C MET A 1 7.66 18.65 -17.75
N ILE A 2 8.53 19.46 -17.12
CA ILE A 2 9.76 19.99 -17.73
C ILE A 2 10.74 18.89 -18.20
N LEU A 3 10.97 17.86 -17.38
CA LEU A 3 11.84 16.73 -17.74
C LEU A 3 11.36 15.97 -18.99
N LEU A 4 10.05 15.88 -19.20
CA LEU A 4 9.49 15.16 -20.34
C LEU A 4 9.81 15.88 -21.66
N GLY A 5 9.62 17.20 -21.68
CA GLY A 5 9.94 18.03 -22.83
C GLY A 5 11.43 18.05 -23.15
N TYR A 6 12.29 17.97 -22.12
CA TYR A 6 13.74 17.88 -22.31
C TYR A 6 14.15 16.55 -22.95
N VAL A 7 13.60 15.43 -22.46
CA VAL A 7 13.81 14.10 -23.05
C VAL A 7 13.30 14.05 -24.48
N GLU A 8 12.12 14.62 -24.76
CA GLU A 8 11.55 14.67 -26.09
C GLU A 8 12.41 15.48 -27.07
N THR A 9 12.97 16.60 -26.60
CA THR A 9 13.90 17.42 -27.38
C THR A 9 15.19 16.65 -27.70
N ILE A 10 15.80 16.00 -26.70
CA ILE A 10 17.04 15.22 -26.89
C ILE A 10 16.82 14.08 -27.88
N VAL A 11 15.73 13.31 -27.71
CA VAL A 11 15.42 12.16 -28.57
C VAL A 11 15.13 12.61 -29.99
N ASN A 12 14.37 13.70 -30.18
CA ASN A 12 14.08 14.23 -31.51
C ASN A 12 15.35 14.74 -32.21
N ASN A 13 16.24 15.42 -31.49
CA ASN A 13 17.51 15.88 -32.04
C ASN A 13 18.40 14.70 -32.47
N TYR A 14 18.52 13.68 -31.62
CA TYR A 14 19.31 12.48 -31.90
C TYR A 14 18.76 11.67 -33.09
N THR A 15 17.44 11.53 -33.17
CA THR A 15 16.78 10.82 -34.28
C THR A 15 16.96 11.57 -35.60
N THR A 16 16.95 12.90 -35.56
CA THR A 16 17.20 13.76 -36.73
C THR A 16 18.63 13.65 -37.22
N GLU A 17 19.62 13.59 -36.32
CA GLU A 17 21.03 13.42 -36.65
C GLU A 17 21.33 12.06 -37.31
N ILE A 18 20.72 10.98 -36.82
CA ILE A 18 20.88 9.64 -37.41
C ILE A 18 20.18 9.55 -38.78
N ALA A 19 18.99 10.15 -38.90
CA ALA A 19 18.21 10.15 -40.13
C ALA A 19 18.95 10.88 -41.26
N THR A 20 19.55 12.04 -40.97
CA THR A 20 20.38 12.80 -41.93
C THR A 20 21.67 12.04 -42.27
N ALA A 21 22.33 11.41 -41.30
CA ALA A 21 23.54 10.63 -41.53
C ALA A 21 23.32 9.37 -42.37
N ARG A 22 22.12 8.77 -42.33
CA ARG A 22 21.78 7.53 -43.07
C ARG A 22 20.94 7.78 -44.32
N GLY A 23 20.52 9.02 -44.60
CA GLY A 23 19.65 9.36 -45.73
C GLY A 23 18.25 8.74 -45.63
N ILE A 24 17.78 8.44 -44.40
CA ILE A 24 16.49 7.81 -44.15
C ILE A 24 15.53 8.93 -43.71
N PRO A 25 14.26 8.97 -44.20
CA PRO A 25 13.28 9.92 -43.70
C PRO A 25 13.12 9.82 -42.18
N THR A 26 13.07 10.96 -41.50
CA THR A 26 12.95 11.06 -40.04
C THR A 26 11.70 10.33 -39.55
N PRO A 27 11.83 9.26 -38.75
CA PRO A 27 10.68 8.64 -38.11
C PRO A 27 10.15 9.61 -37.05
N ILE A 28 8.92 10.10 -37.21
CA ILE A 28 8.20 10.77 -36.14
C ILE A 28 7.71 9.68 -35.20
N ALA A 29 8.55 9.27 -34.25
CA ALA A 29 8.16 8.34 -33.20
C ALA A 29 7.56 9.16 -32.04
N PRO A 30 6.22 9.17 -31.85
CA PRO A 30 5.63 9.91 -30.74
C PRO A 30 6.09 9.29 -29.42
N ILE A 31 6.72 10.09 -28.57
CA ILE A 31 7.15 9.65 -27.24
C ILE A 31 5.94 9.67 -26.32
N THR A 32 5.34 8.49 -26.10
CA THR A 32 4.22 8.36 -25.17
C THR A 32 4.72 8.03 -23.77
N LEU A 33 4.51 8.92 -22.81
CA LEU A 33 4.70 8.60 -21.40
C LEU A 33 3.65 7.58 -20.97
N ARG A 34 4.09 6.36 -20.64
CA ARG A 34 3.20 5.29 -20.18
C ARG A 34 3.49 4.96 -18.72
N ALA A 35 2.53 5.20 -17.84
CA ALA A 35 2.61 4.76 -16.46
C ALA A 35 2.52 3.22 -16.42
N TRP A 36 3.50 2.58 -15.78
CA TRP A 36 3.62 1.11 -15.75
C TRP A 36 2.49 0.45 -14.95
N TYR A 37 2.06 1.08 -13.85
CA TYR A 37 1.08 0.52 -12.92
C TYR A 37 -0.35 1.05 -13.09
N ASN A 38 -0.55 2.15 -13.84
CA ASN A 38 -1.88 2.70 -14.14
C ASN A 38 -1.90 3.44 -15.48
N PRO A 39 -1.89 2.72 -16.62
CA PRO A 39 -1.84 3.35 -17.95
C PRO A 39 -3.03 4.27 -18.24
N ASN A 40 -4.16 4.05 -17.56
CA ASN A 40 -5.39 4.83 -17.71
C ASN A 40 -5.52 5.95 -16.65
N LEU A 41 -4.52 6.13 -15.78
CA LEU A 41 -4.50 7.09 -14.69
C LEU A 41 -5.81 7.14 -13.88
N LYS A 42 -6.46 5.98 -13.69
CA LYS A 42 -7.69 5.88 -12.91
C LYS A 42 -7.39 6.14 -11.43
N SER A 43 -7.75 7.31 -10.91
CA SER A 43 -7.52 7.70 -9.51
C SER A 43 -8.12 6.72 -8.50
N ARG A 44 -9.18 5.99 -8.87
CA ARG A 44 -9.78 4.92 -8.06
C ARG A 44 -8.78 3.84 -7.62
N TRP A 45 -7.75 3.55 -8.41
CA TRP A 45 -6.75 2.51 -8.07
C TRP A 45 -5.83 2.91 -6.91
N PHE A 46 -5.71 4.21 -6.63
CA PHE A 46 -4.87 4.73 -5.54
C PHE A 46 -5.70 5.21 -4.35
N ILE A 47 -6.77 5.95 -4.61
CA ILE A 47 -7.56 6.62 -3.57
C ILE A 47 -8.34 5.60 -2.74
N VAL A 48 -8.95 4.60 -3.39
CA VAL A 48 -9.84 3.67 -2.71
C VAL A 48 -9.11 2.81 -1.68
N PRO A 49 -8.00 2.11 -2.02
CA PRO A 49 -7.26 1.34 -1.01
C PRO A 49 -6.72 2.25 0.11
N GLY A 50 -6.28 3.46 -0.23
CA GLY A 50 -5.76 4.42 0.75
C GLY A 50 -6.80 4.86 1.77
N ILE A 51 -8.00 5.23 1.32
CA ILE A 51 -9.08 5.64 2.23
C ILE A 51 -9.59 4.44 3.03
N VAL A 52 -9.76 3.27 2.40
CA VAL A 52 -10.19 2.06 3.12
C VAL A 52 -9.17 1.68 4.19
N GLY A 53 -7.87 1.66 3.88
CA GLY A 53 -6.83 1.39 4.86
C GLY A 53 -6.78 2.44 5.99
N LEU A 54 -6.95 3.72 5.67
CA LEU A 54 -7.02 4.78 6.67
C LEU A 54 -8.23 4.60 7.62
N LEU A 55 -9.42 4.36 7.05
CA LEU A 55 -10.63 4.15 7.84
C LEU A 55 -10.50 2.93 8.75
N THR A 56 -9.93 1.85 8.22
CA THR A 56 -9.78 0.62 8.99
C THR A 56 -8.77 0.81 10.12
N LEU A 57 -7.64 1.49 9.87
CA LEU A 57 -6.68 1.89 10.89
C LEU A 57 -7.33 2.73 12.00
N VAL A 58 -8.16 3.72 11.63
CA VAL A 58 -8.88 4.55 12.62
C VAL A 58 -9.83 3.69 13.45
N VAL A 59 -10.61 2.80 12.84
CA VAL A 59 -11.56 1.92 13.54
C VAL A 59 -10.81 0.97 14.48
N THR A 60 -9.76 0.31 14.01
CA THR A 60 -8.97 -0.63 14.82
C THR A 60 -8.28 0.07 15.99
N LEU A 61 -7.74 1.27 15.76
CA LEU A 61 -7.13 2.08 16.83
C LEU A 61 -8.17 2.46 17.89
N LEU A 62 -9.38 2.87 17.47
CA LEU A 62 -10.46 3.21 18.39
C LEU A 62 -10.91 1.99 19.21
N VAL A 63 -11.15 0.84 18.56
CA VAL A 63 -11.55 -0.39 19.25
C VAL A 63 -10.49 -0.83 20.26
N THR A 64 -9.22 -0.81 19.85
CA THR A 64 -8.09 -1.18 20.73
C THR A 64 -7.95 -0.20 21.90
N ALA A 65 -7.99 1.10 21.65
CA ALA A 65 -7.87 2.13 22.69
C ALA A 65 -9.01 2.04 23.71
N LEU A 66 -10.25 1.82 23.24
CA LEU A 66 -11.41 1.65 24.12
C LEU A 66 -11.31 0.35 24.94
N SER A 67 -10.80 -0.73 24.35
CA SER A 67 -10.55 -1.98 25.08
C SER A 67 -9.52 -1.77 26.20
N VAL A 68 -8.40 -1.11 25.92
CA VAL A 68 -7.34 -0.84 26.91
C VAL A 68 -7.81 0.14 27.99
N ALA A 69 -8.58 1.17 27.61
CA ALA A 69 -9.15 2.11 28.57
C ALA A 69 -10.11 1.41 29.54
N ARG A 70 -10.97 0.51 29.03
CA ARG A 70 -11.84 -0.31 29.88
C ARG A 70 -11.06 -1.24 30.81
N GLU A 71 -10.04 -1.94 30.31
CA GLU A 71 -9.18 -2.78 31.16
C GLU A 71 -8.50 -1.97 32.29
N ARG A 72 -8.11 -0.72 32.01
CA ARG A 72 -7.54 0.20 33.00
C ARG A 72 -8.56 0.67 34.04
N GLU A 73 -9.79 0.95 33.63
CA GLU A 73 -10.88 1.34 34.52
C GLU A 73 -11.34 0.18 35.42
N GLU A 74 -11.30 -1.05 34.92
CA GLU A 74 -11.68 -2.26 35.66
C GLU A 74 -10.59 -2.76 36.63
N GLY A 75 -9.36 -2.25 36.56
CA GLY A 75 -8.28 -2.55 37.52
C GLY A 75 -7.61 -3.92 37.36
N THR A 76 -7.91 -4.67 36.29
CA THR A 76 -7.36 -6.02 36.03
C THR A 76 -5.85 -6.04 35.77
N PHE A 77 -5.26 -4.88 35.45
CA PHE A 77 -3.82 -4.72 35.23
C PHE A 77 -3.00 -4.94 36.52
N ASP A 78 -3.51 -4.49 37.67
CA ASP A 78 -2.86 -4.65 38.97
C ASP A 78 -2.97 -6.10 39.48
N GLN A 79 -4.02 -6.82 39.07
CA GLN A 79 -4.25 -8.21 39.44
C GLN A 79 -3.33 -9.18 38.68
N LEU A 80 -2.89 -8.83 37.47
CA LEU A 80 -1.95 -9.61 36.65
C LEU A 80 -0.50 -9.53 37.15
N LEU A 81 -0.09 -8.43 37.79
CA LEU A 81 1.26 -8.26 38.35
C LEU A 81 1.57 -9.18 39.54
N VAL A 82 0.55 -9.81 40.12
CA VAL A 82 0.67 -10.75 41.27
C VAL A 82 0.71 -12.22 40.81
N THR A 83 0.59 -12.48 39.50
CA THR A 83 0.63 -13.84 38.94
C THR A 83 2.07 -14.30 38.65
N PRO A 84 2.38 -15.60 38.79
CA PRO A 84 3.75 -16.12 38.64
C PRO A 84 4.13 -16.33 37.16
N LEU A 85 3.81 -15.36 36.30
CA LEU A 85 4.08 -15.38 34.86
C LEU A 85 5.25 -14.44 34.53
N THR A 86 6.11 -14.84 33.60
CA THR A 86 7.22 -13.98 33.20
C THR A 86 6.71 -12.78 32.38
N PRO A 87 7.32 -11.59 32.50
CA PRO A 87 6.89 -10.40 31.74
C PRO A 87 6.84 -10.62 30.22
N PHE A 88 7.67 -11.54 29.70
CA PHE A 88 7.72 -11.87 28.29
C PHE A 88 6.47 -12.65 27.83
N ASP A 89 6.00 -13.62 28.62
CA ASP A 89 4.77 -14.38 28.31
C ASP A 89 3.53 -13.47 28.30
N ILE A 90 3.50 -12.49 29.21
CA ILE A 90 2.41 -11.50 29.31
C ILE A 90 2.40 -10.60 28.07
N ILE A 91 3.57 -10.11 27.64
CA ILE A 91 3.68 -9.27 26.44
C ILE A 91 3.31 -10.07 25.19
N LEU A 92 3.81 -11.31 25.05
CA LEU A 92 3.52 -12.16 23.90
C LEU A 92 2.02 -12.47 23.79
N GLY A 93 1.38 -12.83 24.92
CA GLY A 93 -0.05 -13.08 25.01
C GLY A 93 -0.90 -11.83 24.75
N LYS A 94 -0.36 -10.63 24.99
CA LYS A 94 -1.05 -9.35 24.76
C LYS A 94 -0.84 -8.78 23.34
N VAL A 95 0.29 -9.09 22.70
CA VAL A 95 0.59 -8.70 21.31
C VAL A 95 -0.09 -9.62 20.29
N LEU A 96 -0.20 -10.91 20.59
CA LEU A 96 -0.84 -11.92 19.73
C LEU A 96 -2.25 -11.51 19.25
N PRO A 97 -3.18 -11.08 20.13
CA PRO A 97 -4.50 -10.64 19.72
C PRO A 97 -4.46 -9.46 18.73
N GLY A 98 -3.60 -8.46 18.98
CA GLY A 98 -3.44 -7.31 18.09
C GLY A 98 -2.88 -7.71 16.73
N PHE A 99 -1.92 -8.64 16.69
CA PHE A 99 -1.38 -9.18 15.44
C PHE A 99 -2.45 -9.92 14.62
N VAL A 100 -3.26 -10.77 15.27
CA VAL A 100 -4.35 -11.49 14.61
C VAL A 100 -5.39 -10.52 14.06
N ILE A 101 -5.77 -9.49 14.82
CA ILE A 101 -6.69 -8.44 14.37
C ILE A 101 -6.13 -7.74 13.13
N GLY A 102 -4.86 -7.31 13.15
CA GLY A 102 -4.23 -6.66 12.00
C GLY A 102 -4.16 -7.54 10.76
N MET A 103 -3.92 -8.86 10.93
CA MET A 103 -3.91 -9.82 9.83
C MET A 103 -5.30 -9.97 9.19
N VAL A 104 -6.34 -10.08 10.03
CA VAL A 104 -7.74 -10.16 9.58
C VAL A 104 -8.15 -8.86 8.86
N GLU A 105 -7.73 -7.72 9.41
CA GLU A 105 -8.00 -6.40 8.84
C GLU A 105 -7.38 -6.24 7.45
N ALA A 106 -6.08 -6.54 7.31
CA ALA A 106 -5.38 -6.49 6.04
C ALA A 106 -6.05 -7.39 4.98
N THR A 107 -6.47 -8.59 5.40
CA THR A 107 -7.20 -9.52 4.53
C THR A 107 -8.54 -8.94 4.08
N GLY A 108 -9.29 -8.32 4.99
CA GLY A 108 -10.56 -7.66 4.68
C GLY A 108 -10.40 -6.52 3.66
N ILE A 109 -9.38 -5.68 3.83
CA ILE A 109 -9.08 -4.58 2.90
C ILE A 109 -8.77 -5.11 1.49
N ILE A 110 -7.96 -6.17 1.40
CA ILE A 110 -7.62 -6.82 0.12
C ILE A 110 -8.88 -7.35 -0.57
N ILE A 111 -9.74 -8.05 0.17
CA ILE A 111 -11.00 -8.60 -0.37
C ILE A 111 -11.89 -7.48 -0.91
N LEU A 112 -12.07 -6.40 -0.15
CA LEU A 112 -12.88 -5.24 -0.57
C LEU A 112 -12.29 -4.58 -1.82
N ALA A 113 -10.97 -4.40 -1.87
CA ALA A 113 -10.28 -3.79 -3.02
C ALA A 113 -10.46 -4.60 -4.31
N VAL A 114 -10.42 -5.93 -4.24
CA VAL A 114 -10.58 -6.81 -5.40
C VAL A 114 -12.06 -6.98 -5.79
N LEU A 115 -12.93 -7.36 -4.86
CA LEU A 115 -14.31 -7.74 -5.18
C LEU A 115 -15.21 -6.55 -5.47
N ILE A 116 -15.13 -5.48 -4.66
CA ILE A 116 -16.03 -4.33 -4.81
C ILE A 116 -15.46 -3.36 -5.83
N PHE A 117 -14.18 -3.03 -5.68
CA PHE A 117 -13.56 -1.97 -6.47
C PHE A 117 -12.85 -2.45 -7.73
N HIS A 118 -12.79 -3.78 -7.94
CA HIS A 118 -12.20 -4.42 -9.13
C HIS A 118 -10.77 -3.92 -9.39
N ILE A 119 -10.02 -3.69 -8.31
CA ILE A 119 -8.63 -3.25 -8.40
C ILE A 119 -7.77 -4.48 -8.69
N PRO A 120 -7.05 -4.53 -9.82
CA PRO A 120 -6.25 -5.68 -10.18
C PRO A 120 -5.05 -5.79 -9.24
N LEU A 121 -5.05 -6.80 -8.36
CA LEU A 121 -3.89 -7.16 -7.56
C LEU A 121 -2.87 -7.87 -8.46
N ARG A 122 -1.74 -7.20 -8.71
CA ARG A 122 -0.65 -7.73 -9.52
C ARG A 122 0.48 -8.20 -8.61
N GLY A 123 0.54 -9.51 -8.36
CA GLY A 123 1.56 -10.12 -7.50
C GLY A 123 1.05 -11.42 -6.85
N SER A 124 1.88 -12.06 -6.04
CA SER A 124 1.45 -13.19 -5.21
C SER A 124 0.97 -12.67 -3.85
N LEU A 125 -0.14 -13.23 -3.34
CA LEU A 125 -0.62 -12.93 -1.99
C LEU A 125 0.44 -13.28 -0.93
N TRP A 126 1.24 -14.32 -1.19
CA TRP A 126 2.33 -14.72 -0.30
C TRP A 126 3.43 -13.67 -0.19
N ALA A 127 3.86 -13.06 -1.30
CA ALA A 127 4.81 -11.95 -1.25
C ALA A 127 4.22 -10.74 -0.53
N LEU A 128 2.90 -10.51 -0.62
CA LEU A 128 2.26 -9.42 0.11
C LEU A 128 2.30 -9.61 1.64
N TYR A 129 2.10 -10.84 2.13
CA TYR A 129 2.13 -11.13 3.56
C TYR A 129 3.53 -11.43 4.12
N LEU A 130 4.45 -11.93 3.29
CA LEU A 130 5.78 -12.38 3.72
C LEU A 130 6.92 -11.46 3.26
N GLY A 131 6.67 -10.51 2.34
CA GLY A 131 7.67 -9.67 1.68
C GLY A 131 8.06 -10.19 0.30
#